data_AF-A0A4W5L393-F1
#
_entry.id   AF-A0A4W5L393-F1
#
_cell.length_a   1.000
_cell.length_b   1.000
_cell.length_c   1.000
_cell.angle_alpha   90.00
_cell.angle_beta   90.00
_cell.angle_gamma   90.00
#
_symmetry.space_group_name_H-M   'P 1'
#
loop_
_entity.id
_entity.type
_entity.pdbx_description
1 polymer ?
#
loop_
_entity_poly.entity_id
_entity_poly.type
_entity_poly.pdbx_seq_one_letter_code
_entity_poly.pdbx_strand_id
1 'polypeptide(L)'
;ASFVCQATGEPKPRITWMKKGKKVSSQRFEVIDFDDGCGSVLRIQPLRTHRDEAIYECTAANSGGEINTSAKLTVLEGKRFPILSLFVCLSVSQKLSLSLSLSLSLCVSVACWEQVNGVWRG
;
A
#
# COMPACT_ATOMS: atom_id res chain seq x y z
N ALA A 1 -11.41 11.39 0.12
CA ALA A 1 -10.20 10.55 0.32
C ALA A 1 -9.66 10.14 -1.04
N SER A 2 -8.37 9.87 -1.13
CA SER A 2 -7.72 9.40 -2.37
C SER A 2 -6.73 8.29 -2.04
N PHE A 3 -6.73 7.22 -2.84
CA PHE A 3 -5.73 6.16 -2.80
C PHE A 3 -4.97 6.16 -4.11
N VAL A 4 -3.66 5.97 -4.04
CA VAL A 4 -2.79 5.90 -5.22
C VAL A 4 -2.26 4.48 -5.32
N CYS A 5 -2.28 3.93 -6.53
CA CYS A 5 -1.69 2.64 -6.82
C CYS A 5 -0.94 2.71 -8.13
N GLN A 6 0.32 2.30 -8.11
CA GLN A 6 1.21 2.28 -9.26
C GLN A 6 1.94 0.94 -9.31
N ALA A 7 2.03 0.37 -10.49
CA ALA A 7 2.72 -0.88 -10.76
C ALA A 7 3.37 -0.81 -12.14
N THR A 8 4.56 -1.38 -12.25
CA THR A 8 5.28 -1.50 -13.52
C THR A 8 5.30 -2.95 -13.96
N GLY A 9 5.34 -3.18 -15.28
CA GLY A 9 5.37 -4.52 -15.84
C GLY A 9 5.34 -4.51 -17.35
N GLU A 10 5.80 -5.60 -17.96
CA GLU A 10 5.76 -5.83 -19.40
C GLU A 10 5.01 -7.14 -19.68
N PRO A 11 3.84 -7.10 -20.35
CA PRO A 11 3.07 -5.93 -20.80
C PRO A 11 2.58 -5.04 -19.64
N LYS A 12 2.23 -3.78 -19.95
CA LYS A 12 1.74 -2.81 -18.95
C LYS A 12 0.58 -3.39 -18.14
N PRO A 13 0.64 -3.36 -16.80
CA PRO A 13 -0.38 -3.95 -15.96
C PRO A 13 -1.65 -3.12 -15.95
N ARG A 14 -2.79 -3.79 -15.87
CA ARG A 14 -4.09 -3.16 -15.65
C ARG A 14 -4.33 -3.02 -14.16
N ILE A 15 -4.68 -1.80 -13.72
CA ILE A 15 -5.04 -1.52 -12.34
C ILE A 15 -6.55 -1.72 -12.13
N THR A 16 -6.91 -2.41 -11.05
CA THR A 16 -8.31 -2.60 -10.62
C THR A 16 -8.46 -2.31 -9.15
N TRP A 17 -9.49 -1.53 -8.79
CA TRP A 17 -9.81 -1.19 -7.41
C TRP A 17 -10.98 -2.02 -6.87
N MET A 18 -10.80 -2.56 -5.68
CA MET A 18 -11.74 -3.42 -4.97
C MET A 18 -12.03 -2.83 -3.58
N LYS A 19 -13.26 -3.01 -3.11
CA LYS A 19 -13.72 -2.69 -1.76
C LYS A 19 -14.42 -3.91 -1.20
N LYS A 20 -13.91 -4.47 -0.10
CA LYS A 20 -14.46 -5.70 0.52
C LYS A 20 -14.63 -6.84 -0.49
N GLY A 21 -13.62 -7.04 -1.35
CA GLY A 21 -13.62 -8.09 -2.38
C GLY A 21 -14.57 -7.85 -3.56
N LYS A 22 -15.16 -6.65 -3.70
CA LYS A 22 -16.00 -6.30 -4.84
C LYS A 22 -15.44 -5.10 -5.58
N LYS A 23 -15.51 -5.11 -6.91
CA LYS A 23 -15.05 -3.97 -7.72
C LYS A 23 -15.77 -2.70 -7.28
N VAL A 24 -15.02 -1.61 -7.12
CA VAL A 24 -15.62 -0.32 -6.77
C VAL A 24 -16.60 0.08 -7.88
N SER A 25 -17.85 0.30 -7.49
CA SER A 25 -18.94 0.67 -8.38
C SER A 25 -19.83 1.68 -7.66
N SER A 26 -19.63 2.96 -7.94
CA SER A 26 -20.46 4.06 -7.45
C SER A 26 -20.10 5.34 -8.19
N GLN A 27 -21.06 6.24 -8.42
CA GLN A 27 -20.78 7.58 -8.96
C GLN A 27 -19.85 8.43 -8.07
N ARG A 28 -19.70 8.06 -6.79
CA ARG A 28 -18.77 8.73 -5.85
C ARG A 28 -17.34 8.21 -5.91
N PHE A 29 -17.12 7.09 -6.60
CA PHE A 29 -15.82 6.48 -6.80
C PHE A 29 -15.35 6.84 -8.20
N GLU A 30 -14.35 7.71 -8.25
CA GLU A 30 -13.72 8.13 -9.49
C GLU A 30 -12.35 7.46 -9.57
N VAL A 31 -12.09 6.76 -10.67
CA VAL A 31 -10.78 6.16 -10.97
C VAL A 31 -10.14 7.01 -12.05
N ILE A 32 -8.97 7.54 -11.74
CA ILE A 32 -8.21 8.41 -12.64
C ILE A 32 -6.92 7.67 -12.98
N ASP A 33 -6.79 7.20 -14.20
CA ASP A 33 -5.57 6.54 -14.66
C ASP A 33 -4.45 7.57 -14.87
N PHE A 34 -3.21 7.15 -14.63
CA PHE A 34 -2.04 7.96 -14.95
C PHE A 34 -1.76 7.94 -16.45
N ASP A 35 -1.22 9.05 -16.97
CA ASP A 35 -0.88 9.19 -18.40
C ASP A 35 0.16 8.16 -18.87
N ASP A 36 1.02 7.69 -17.96
CA ASP A 36 2.02 6.65 -18.24
C ASP A 36 1.40 5.24 -18.39
N GLY A 37 0.15 5.06 -17.96
CA GLY A 37 -0.56 3.78 -17.94
C GLY A 37 -0.04 2.79 -16.91
N CYS A 38 0.79 3.23 -15.96
CA CYS A 38 1.40 2.39 -14.93
C CYS A 38 0.71 2.53 -13.57
N GLY A 39 -0.37 3.30 -13.47
CA GLY A 39 -1.04 3.52 -12.20
C GLY A 39 -2.40 4.17 -12.34
N SER A 40 -3.10 4.28 -11.21
CA SER A 40 -4.33 5.05 -11.10
C SER A 40 -4.56 5.57 -9.68
N VAL A 41 -5.45 6.55 -9.57
CA VAL A 41 -5.93 7.11 -8.31
C VAL A 41 -7.40 6.75 -8.14
N LEU A 42 -7.75 6.17 -7.00
CA LEU A 42 -9.14 6.04 -6.57
C LEU A 42 -9.50 7.24 -5.70
N ARG A 43 -10.32 8.14 -6.21
CA ARG A 43 -10.89 9.28 -5.48
C ARG A 43 -12.30 8.94 -4.99
N ILE A 44 -12.55 9.29 -3.72
CA ILE A 44 -13.84 9.07 -3.05
C ILE A 44 -14.38 10.41 -2.54
N GLN A 45 -15.48 10.90 -3.13
CA GLN A 45 -16.11 12.15 -2.77
C GLN A 45 -17.63 12.18 -3.07
N PRO A 46 -18.49 12.67 -2.16
CA PRO A 46 -18.21 12.98 -0.75
C PRO A 46 -17.99 11.69 0.07
N LEU A 47 -17.24 11.76 1.18
CA LEU A 47 -17.11 10.64 2.12
C LEU A 47 -18.39 10.48 2.95
N ARG A 48 -18.78 9.22 3.20
CA ARG A 48 -19.91 8.85 4.06
C ARG A 48 -19.42 7.94 5.18
N THR A 49 -19.58 8.38 6.43
CA THR A 49 -19.24 7.58 7.62
C THR A 49 -19.94 6.23 7.57
N HIS A 50 -19.28 5.19 8.10
CA HIS A 50 -19.71 3.79 8.18
C HIS A 50 -19.89 3.07 6.84
N ARG A 51 -20.30 3.76 5.77
CA ARG A 51 -20.42 3.16 4.43
C ARG A 51 -19.09 3.07 3.72
N ASP A 52 -18.24 4.09 3.84
CA ASP A 52 -16.96 4.13 3.15
C ASP A 52 -15.81 3.52 3.93
N GLU A 53 -15.96 3.39 5.25
CA GLU A 53 -15.01 2.68 6.11
C GLU A 53 -14.92 1.21 5.71
N ALA A 54 -13.75 0.86 5.17
CA ALA A 54 -13.48 -0.45 4.58
C ALA A 54 -11.99 -0.60 4.30
N ILE A 55 -11.59 -1.85 4.03
CA ILE A 55 -10.33 -2.14 3.36
C ILE A 55 -10.59 -2.00 1.85
N TYR A 56 -9.77 -1.18 1.21
CA TYR A 56 -9.68 -1.02 -0.23
C TYR A 56 -8.44 -1.75 -0.71
N GLU A 57 -8.56 -2.46 -1.82
CA GLU A 57 -7.51 -3.26 -2.40
C GLU A 57 -7.29 -2.79 -3.84
N CYS A 58 -6.03 -2.65 -4.21
CA CYS A 58 -5.61 -2.42 -5.58
C CYS A 58 -4.95 -3.68 -6.10
N THR A 59 -5.38 -4.12 -7.28
CA THR A 59 -4.81 -5.23 -8.01
C THR A 59 -4.18 -4.72 -9.29
N ALA A 60 -2.93 -5.10 -9.54
CA ALA A 60 -2.25 -4.90 -10.81
C ALA A 60 -2.05 -6.25 -11.50
N ALA A 61 -2.60 -6.42 -12.70
CA ALA A 61 -2.55 -7.69 -13.42
C ALA A 61 -2.07 -7.50 -14.87
N ASN A 62 -1.20 -8.40 -15.33
CA ASN A 62 -0.81 -8.54 -16.73
C ASN A 62 -0.75 -10.03 -17.12
N SER A 63 -0.31 -10.34 -18.35
CA SER A 63 -0.19 -11.73 -18.82
C SER A 63 0.88 -12.55 -18.09
N GLY A 64 1.79 -11.90 -17.37
CA GLY A 64 2.85 -12.55 -16.59
C GLY A 64 2.46 -12.85 -15.14
N GLY A 65 1.43 -12.19 -14.61
CA GLY A 65 0.96 -12.43 -13.26
C GLY A 65 0.09 -11.31 -12.69
N GLU A 66 -0.20 -11.44 -11.40
CA GLU A 66 -1.05 -10.54 -10.64
C GLU A 66 -0.43 -10.26 -9.28
N ILE A 67 -0.50 -9.00 -8.85
CA ILE A 67 -0.10 -8.55 -7.51
C ILE A 67 -1.20 -7.68 -6.92
N ASN A 68 -1.35 -7.72 -5.61
CA ASN A 68 -2.34 -6.91 -4.90
C ASN A 68 -1.75 -6.21 -3.67
N THR A 69 -2.36 -5.10 -3.29
CA THR A 69 -2.05 -4.34 -2.08
C THR A 69 -3.33 -3.80 -1.47
N SER A 70 -3.36 -3.64 -0.14
CA SER A 70 -4.57 -3.20 0.56
C SER A 70 -4.30 -2.08 1.56
N ALA A 71 -5.29 -1.20 1.72
CA ALA A 71 -5.26 -0.06 2.64
C ALA A 71 -6.60 0.08 3.35
N LYS A 72 -6.57 0.34 4.66
CA LYS A 72 -7.77 0.59 5.47
C LYS A 72 -8.14 2.07 5.44
N LEU A 73 -9.36 2.39 4.99
CA LEU A 73 -9.95 3.72 5.14
C LEU A 73 -10.70 3.79 6.48
N THR A 74 -10.31 4.70 7.36
CA THR A 74 -11.08 5.06 8.55
C THR A 74 -11.68 6.46 8.34
N VAL A 75 -12.99 6.62 8.56
CA VAL A 75 -13.67 7.91 8.40
C VAL A 75 -14.00 8.47 9.78
N LEU A 76 -13.31 9.53 10.18
CA LEU A 76 -13.53 10.17 11.48
C LEU A 76 -14.72 11.13 11.39
N GLU A 77 -15.72 10.94 12.26
CA GLU A 77 -16.80 11.92 12.45
C GLU A 77 -16.28 13.08 13.31
N GLY A 78 -15.74 14.11 12.65
CA GLY A 78 -15.31 15.33 13.31
C GLY A 78 -16.08 16.53 12.78
N LYS A 79 -16.91 17.16 13.62
CA LYS A 79 -17.30 18.56 13.39
C LYS A 79 -16.01 19.40 13.39
N ARG A 80 -15.61 19.87 12.19
CA ARG A 80 -14.51 20.84 11.91
C ARG A 80 -13.06 20.43 12.29
N PHE A 81 -12.26 20.17 11.23
CA PHE A 81 -10.81 20.46 11.00
C PHE A 81 -9.70 19.75 11.82
N PRO A 82 -8.43 19.63 11.31
CA PRO A 82 -7.88 19.92 9.97
C PRO A 82 -7.23 18.70 9.26
N ILE A 83 -6.70 18.97 8.07
CA ILE A 83 -6.15 18.07 7.04
C ILE A 83 -4.99 17.22 7.58
N LEU A 84 -5.07 15.90 7.49
CA LEU A 84 -3.91 15.01 7.66
C LEU A 84 -3.56 14.39 6.30
N SER A 85 -2.49 14.89 5.67
CA SER A 85 -1.91 14.23 4.48
C SER A 85 -1.12 13.01 4.91
N LEU A 86 -1.50 11.83 4.43
CA LEU A 86 -0.68 10.62 4.54
C LEU A 86 0.16 10.49 3.26
N PHE A 87 1.47 10.67 3.38
CA PHE A 87 2.44 10.27 2.37
C PHE A 87 2.81 8.80 2.59
N VAL A 88 2.65 7.95 1.57
CA VAL A 88 3.13 6.56 1.59
C VAL A 88 4.35 6.49 0.66
N CYS A 89 5.52 6.17 1.22
CA CYS A 89 6.75 5.95 0.46
C CYS A 89 6.86 4.46 0.10
N LEU A 90 7.03 4.15 -1.19
CA LEU A 90 7.32 2.80 -1.67
C LEU A 90 8.82 2.67 -1.92
N SER A 91 9.49 1.73 -1.26
CA SER A 91 10.85 1.31 -1.63
C SER A 91 10.78 -0.06 -2.32
N VAL A 92 11.42 -0.15 -3.49
CA VAL A 92 11.64 -1.41 -4.23
C VAL A 92 12.73 -2.19 -3.50
N SER A 93 12.40 -3.33 -2.90
CA SER A 93 13.44 -4.25 -2.42
C SER A 93 13.91 -5.12 -3.58
N GLN A 94 15.04 -4.73 -4.18
CA GLN A 94 15.82 -5.66 -5.01
C GLN A 94 16.54 -6.63 -4.08
N LYS A 95 16.22 -7.93 -4.15
CA LYS A 95 17.21 -9.00 -4.01
C LYS A 95 16.83 -10.19 -4.89
N LEU A 96 17.33 -10.21 -6.12
CA LEU A 96 17.65 -11.45 -6.81
C LEU A 96 19.01 -11.90 -6.27
N SER A 97 19.04 -12.97 -5.47
CA SER A 97 20.28 -13.69 -5.19
C SER A 97 19.98 -15.18 -5.09
N LEU A 98 20.42 -15.92 -6.11
CA LEU A 98 20.62 -17.36 -6.04
C LEU A 98 21.84 -17.61 -5.16
N SER A 99 21.68 -18.35 -4.07
CA SER A 99 22.80 -19.08 -3.46
C SER A 99 22.36 -20.51 -3.15
N LEU A 100 23.04 -21.46 -3.79
CA LEU A 100 22.94 -22.88 -3.48
C LEU A 100 23.51 -23.16 -2.08
N SER A 101 22.74 -23.93 -1.31
CA SER A 101 23.12 -24.85 -0.23
C SER A 101 24.53 -24.76 0.39
N LEU A 102 24.62 -24.53 1.71
CA LEU A 102 24.93 -25.54 2.75
C LEU A 102 25.40 -24.87 4.05
N SER A 103 25.03 -25.50 5.17
CA SER A 103 25.46 -25.30 6.57
C SER A 103 24.70 -24.28 7.45
N LEU A 104 24.22 -24.80 8.59
CA LEU A 104 23.53 -24.13 9.68
C LEU A 104 24.42 -23.08 10.35
N SER A 105 23.88 -21.92 10.73
CA SER A 105 23.99 -21.33 12.08
C SER A 105 23.32 -19.96 12.11
N LEU A 106 22.61 -19.69 13.21
CA LEU A 106 21.97 -18.42 13.53
C LEU A 106 22.96 -17.25 13.52
N CYS A 107 22.60 -16.10 12.93
CA CYS A 107 22.63 -14.79 13.59
C CYS A 107 22.07 -13.71 12.64
N VAL A 108 20.89 -13.17 12.92
CA VAL A 108 20.47 -11.86 12.41
C VAL A 108 21.02 -10.83 13.39
N SER A 109 21.97 -10.01 12.94
CA SER A 109 22.56 -8.92 13.72
C SER A 109 21.53 -7.81 13.96
N VAL A 110 20.85 -7.87 15.11
CA VAL A 110 20.20 -6.72 15.74
C VAL A 110 21.24 -6.08 16.68
N ALA A 111 21.59 -4.82 16.45
CA ALA A 111 22.39 -4.06 17.41
C ALA A 111 21.52 -3.83 18.66
N CYS A 112 21.81 -4.57 19.73
CA CYS A 112 21.10 -4.53 21.00
C CYS A 112 21.70 -3.39 21.84
N TRP A 113 20.94 -2.32 22.08
CA TRP A 113 21.30 -1.31 23.08
C TRP A 113 20.59 -1.66 24.38
N GLU A 114 21.32 -1.75 25.49
CA GLU A 114 20.75 -2.02 26.81
C GLU A 114 20.94 -0.80 27.74
N GLN A 115 19.90 -0.44 28.48
CA GLN A 115 19.91 0.69 29.41
C GLN A 115 20.28 0.18 30.81
N VAL A 116 21.51 0.46 31.26
CA VAL A 116 21.95 0.15 32.64
C VAL A 116 22.27 1.45 33.37
N ASN A 117 21.55 1.73 34.45
CA ASN A 117 21.72 2.91 35.32
C ASN A 117 21.73 4.27 34.57
N GLY A 118 20.88 4.40 33.54
CA GLY A 118 20.68 5.67 32.83
C GLY A 118 21.77 6.05 31.83
N VAL A 119 22.68 5.14 31.50
CA VAL A 119 23.72 5.37 30.47
C VAL A 119 23.58 4.29 29.37
N TRP A 120 23.52 4.74 28.11
CA TRP A 120 23.50 3.85 26.95
C TRP A 120 24.92 3.42 26.58
N ARG A 121 25.13 2.11 26.42
CA ARG A 121 26.38 1.54 25.88
C ARG A 121 26.03 0.58 24.73
N GLY A 122 26.86 0.58 23.70
CA GLY A 122 26.75 -0.28 22.50
C GLY A 122 28.10 -0.89 22.14
#